data_AF-A0A4Q4L6Q8-F1
#
_entry.id   AF-A0A4Q4L6Q8-F1
#
_cell.length_a   1.000
_cell.length_b   1.000
_cell.length_c   1.000
_cell.angle_alpha   90.00
_cell.angle_beta   90.00
_cell.angle_gamma   90.00
#
_symmetry.space_group_name_H-M   'P 1'
#
loop_
_entity.id
_entity.type
_entity.pdbx_description
1 polymer ?
#
loop_
_entity_poly.entity_id
_entity_poly.type
_entity_poly.pdbx_seq_one_letter_code
_entity_poly.pdbx_strand_id
1 'polypeptide(L)'
;MQVYKVGGAVRDRLLGLPVTDVDRVVVGATTEGMLAQGFRPVGADFPVFLHPKTGEEYALARTERKSGRGYGGFTFYASPEVTLEEDLIRRDLTINAMAEDDQLNLTDPYHGQRDLEARILRHVSPAFAEDPLRVLRVARFAARYAGLGFTVADETMDLMRQLSESGELQALTAERSWKEISRALMEDHPQVFIQVLRDCGALKVLMPEVDALFGVPQPETHHPEIDTGLHTLSVLEQSALHKQPLTVRWACLLHDLGKGLTPEEEWPRHIAHEHTGLKLIKAVNERFKVPKDCQELALLVGQYHTHGHRALELKASTLLELLQSFDIYRRPQRFEEFIVACEMDARGRKGLEQRSYPQADYLRGAAQAARAVAVQPLLEQGFKGPELGEALKRERLKALKIYKDNA
;
A
#
# COMPACT_ATOMS: atom_id res chain seq x y z
N MET A 1 5.16 15.49 37.14
CA MET A 1 5.00 14.79 35.85
C MET A 1 6.37 14.41 35.33
N GLN A 2 6.52 13.19 34.85
CA GLN A 2 7.71 12.73 34.13
C GLN A 2 7.35 12.61 32.65
N VAL A 3 8.23 13.07 31.77
CA VAL A 3 8.01 13.08 30.32
C VAL A 3 9.06 12.20 29.67
N TYR A 4 8.61 11.29 28.82
CA TYR A 4 9.46 10.37 28.08
C TYR A 4 9.19 10.49 26.60
N LYS A 5 10.26 10.51 25.78
CA LYS A 5 10.15 10.19 24.35
C LYS A 5 9.95 8.69 24.24
N VAL A 6 9.03 8.25 23.38
CA VAL A 6 8.67 6.83 23.29
C VAL A 6 8.52 6.37 21.85
N GLY A 7 8.55 5.05 21.63
CA GLY A 7 8.16 4.47 20.35
C GLY A 7 9.14 4.73 19.22
N GLY A 8 8.60 5.18 18.09
CA GLY A 8 9.35 5.30 16.84
C GLY A 8 10.54 6.24 16.95
N ALA A 9 10.43 7.32 17.73
CA ALA A 9 11.52 8.27 17.93
C ALA A 9 12.75 7.64 18.58
N VAL A 10 12.54 6.83 19.61
CA VAL A 10 13.63 6.14 20.34
C VAL A 10 14.26 5.08 19.43
N ARG A 11 13.44 4.26 18.79
CA ARG A 11 13.88 3.24 17.83
C ARG A 11 14.70 3.83 16.68
N ASP A 12 14.16 4.85 16.01
CA ASP A 12 14.79 5.45 14.83
C ASP A 12 16.11 6.13 15.23
N ARG A 13 16.18 6.78 16.41
CA ARG A 13 17.45 7.30 16.97
C ARG A 13 18.48 6.19 17.17
N LEU A 14 18.10 5.08 17.82
CA LEU A 14 19.00 3.95 18.06
C LEU A 14 19.46 3.27 16.77
N LEU A 15 18.65 3.32 15.71
CA LEU A 15 19.01 2.85 14.37
C LEU A 15 19.87 3.83 13.57
N GLY A 16 20.10 5.05 14.08
CA GLY A 16 20.79 6.11 13.33
C GLY A 16 19.95 6.69 12.17
N LEU A 17 18.63 6.52 12.21
CA LEU A 17 17.70 7.04 11.23
C LEU A 17 17.21 8.45 11.61
N PRO A 18 16.80 9.29 10.64
CA PRO A 18 16.16 10.56 10.93
C PRO A 18 14.87 10.37 11.75
N VAL A 19 14.73 11.11 12.85
CA VAL A 19 13.51 11.14 13.66
C VAL A 19 12.59 12.23 13.11
N THR A 20 11.47 11.83 12.52
CA THR A 20 10.50 12.76 11.92
C THR A 20 9.35 13.12 12.84
N ASP A 21 8.91 12.18 13.68
CA ASP A 21 7.81 12.35 14.63
C ASP A 21 8.26 11.94 16.03
N VAL A 22 7.96 12.77 17.04
CA VAL A 22 8.32 12.55 18.44
C VAL A 22 7.07 12.43 19.29
N ASP A 23 6.70 11.18 19.57
CA ASP A 23 5.66 10.87 20.54
C ASP A 23 6.21 11.00 21.96
N ARG A 24 5.47 11.70 22.82
CA ARG A 24 5.81 11.80 24.25
C ARG A 24 4.74 11.19 25.12
N VAL A 25 5.17 10.48 26.15
CA VAL A 25 4.31 9.95 27.22
C VAL A 25 4.57 10.70 28.51
N VAL A 26 3.50 11.05 29.20
CA VAL A 26 3.52 11.75 30.48
C VAL A 26 3.00 10.82 31.57
N VAL A 27 3.85 10.56 32.56
CA VAL A 27 3.56 9.72 33.73
C VAL A 27 3.37 10.60 34.96
N GLY A 28 2.44 10.21 35.85
CA GLY A 28 2.17 10.94 37.09
C GLY A 28 1.55 12.32 36.87
N ALA A 29 0.66 12.46 35.88
CA ALA A 29 -0.10 13.68 35.60
C ALA A 29 -1.59 13.35 35.41
N THR A 30 -2.45 14.33 35.66
CA THR A 30 -3.89 14.28 35.36
C THR A 30 -4.22 15.19 34.17
N THR A 31 -5.38 14.96 33.56
CA THR A 31 -5.93 15.84 32.51
C THR A 31 -6.02 17.29 32.99
N GLU A 32 -6.55 17.52 34.20
CA GLU A 32 -6.68 18.85 34.79
C GLU A 32 -5.29 19.50 34.98
N GLY A 33 -4.30 18.72 35.39
CA GLY A 33 -2.92 19.19 35.56
C GLY A 33 -2.24 19.54 34.23
N MET A 34 -2.55 18.83 33.14
CA MET A 34 -2.08 19.16 31.80
C MET A 34 -2.73 20.46 31.31
N LEU A 35 -4.05 20.59 31.45
CA LEU A 35 -4.81 21.79 31.06
C LEU A 35 -4.34 23.03 31.83
N ALA A 36 -4.10 22.91 33.14
CA ALA A 36 -3.58 23.99 33.97
C ALA A 36 -2.20 24.49 33.52
N GLN A 37 -1.41 23.64 32.86
CA GLN A 37 -0.11 23.99 32.28
C GLN A 37 -0.22 24.52 30.83
N GLY A 38 -1.43 24.69 30.31
CA GLY A 38 -1.70 25.26 28.98
C GLY A 38 -1.65 24.26 27.83
N PHE A 39 -1.58 22.96 28.12
CA PHE A 39 -1.72 21.92 27.09
C PHE A 39 -3.13 21.92 26.52
N ARG A 40 -3.25 21.65 25.21
CA ARG A 40 -4.53 21.67 24.49
C ARG A 40 -4.95 20.24 24.10
N PRO A 41 -6.12 19.74 24.51
CA PRO A 41 -6.52 18.36 24.20
C PRO A 41 -6.78 18.18 22.70
N VAL A 42 -6.48 16.98 22.19
CA VAL A 42 -6.69 16.57 20.79
C VAL A 42 -7.60 15.36 20.76
N GLY A 43 -8.74 15.49 20.09
CA GLY A 43 -9.76 14.44 20.02
C GLY A 43 -10.63 14.35 21.28
N ALA A 44 -11.71 13.57 21.19
CA ALA A 44 -12.68 13.43 22.27
C ALA A 44 -12.42 12.18 23.15
N ASP A 45 -11.81 11.14 22.60
CA ASP A 45 -11.75 9.81 23.22
C ASP A 45 -10.36 9.43 23.78
N PHE A 46 -9.33 10.25 23.53
CA PHE A 46 -7.94 9.94 23.89
C PHE A 46 -7.28 11.10 24.65
N PRO A 47 -6.59 10.84 25.78
CA PRO A 47 -5.92 11.88 26.56
C PRO A 47 -4.58 12.27 25.92
N VAL A 48 -4.64 12.77 24.68
CA VAL A 48 -3.51 13.32 23.92
C VAL A 48 -3.65 14.84 23.92
N PHE A 49 -2.53 15.53 24.12
CA PHE A 49 -2.49 16.99 24.23
C PHE A 49 -1.38 17.58 23.36
N LEU A 50 -1.60 18.76 22.80
CA LEU A 50 -0.56 19.56 22.15
C LEU A 50 0.14 20.44 23.18
N HIS A 51 1.47 20.41 23.16
CA HIS A 51 2.29 21.28 23.98
C HIS A 51 2.12 22.76 23.57
N PRO A 52 1.93 23.70 24.52
CA PRO A 52 1.55 25.08 24.23
C PRO A 52 2.54 25.85 23.35
N LYS A 53 3.83 25.53 23.45
CA LYS A 53 4.91 26.26 22.74
C LYS A 53 5.36 25.56 21.47
N THR A 54 5.49 24.23 21.52
CA THR A 54 6.10 23.44 20.44
C THR A 54 5.05 22.82 19.52
N GLY A 55 3.81 22.68 19.99
CA GLY A 55 2.74 22.00 19.24
C GLY A 55 2.92 20.49 19.14
N GLU A 56 3.88 19.90 19.85
CA GLU A 56 4.14 18.45 19.84
C GLU A 56 3.09 17.67 20.66
N GLU A 57 2.88 16.40 20.32
CA GLU A 57 1.89 15.53 20.97
C GLU A 57 2.42 14.89 22.26
N TYR A 58 1.64 15.01 23.34
CA TYR A 58 1.90 14.46 24.66
C TYR A 58 0.70 13.63 25.09
N ALA A 59 0.89 12.32 25.27
CA ALA A 59 -0.15 11.40 25.73
C ALA A 59 0.04 11.08 27.22
N LEU A 60 -1.05 11.09 28.00
CA LEU A 60 -1.00 10.52 29.36
C LEU A 60 -0.80 9.00 29.28
N ALA A 61 0.04 8.47 30.18
CA ALA A 61 0.21 7.04 30.37
C ALA A 61 -1.14 6.36 30.69
N ARG A 62 -1.39 5.21 30.07
CA ARG A 62 -2.68 4.53 30.17
C ARG A 62 -2.57 3.02 30.03
N THR A 63 -3.56 2.32 30.57
CA THR A 63 -3.82 0.91 30.28
C THR A 63 -5.01 0.76 29.32
N GLU A 64 -4.99 -0.33 28.57
CA GLU A 64 -6.03 -0.69 27.61
C GLU A 64 -6.66 -2.01 28.07
N ARG A 65 -8.00 -2.08 28.12
CA ARG A 65 -8.71 -3.33 28.43
C ARG A 65 -9.76 -3.62 27.39
N LYS A 66 -9.71 -4.81 26.79
CA LYS A 66 -10.73 -5.27 25.82
C LYS A 66 -12.09 -5.43 26.51
N SER A 67 -13.06 -4.62 26.13
CA SER A 67 -14.45 -4.60 26.60
C SER A 67 -15.45 -5.22 25.60
N GLY A 68 -15.01 -5.56 24.37
CA GLY A 68 -15.86 -6.17 23.34
C GLY A 68 -15.10 -6.59 22.07
N ARG A 69 -15.84 -7.06 21.05
CA ARG A 69 -15.30 -7.32 19.70
C ARG A 69 -15.31 -6.03 18.87
N GLY A 70 -14.24 -5.76 18.12
CA GLY A 70 -14.11 -4.60 17.23
C GLY A 70 -13.61 -3.31 17.91
N TYR A 71 -13.56 -2.21 17.13
CA TYR A 71 -12.88 -0.95 17.48
C TYR A 71 -13.43 -0.25 18.73
N GLY A 72 -14.73 -0.36 19.04
CA GLY A 72 -15.32 0.17 20.27
C GLY A 72 -15.11 -0.71 21.50
N GLY A 73 -14.35 -1.80 21.36
CA GLY A 73 -14.14 -2.81 22.39
C GLY A 73 -12.93 -2.54 23.28
N PHE A 74 -12.49 -1.30 23.49
CA PHE A 74 -11.43 -0.98 24.45
C PHE A 74 -11.88 0.11 25.42
N THR A 75 -11.74 -0.12 26.71
CA THR A 75 -11.84 0.93 27.73
C THR A 75 -10.45 1.38 28.13
N PHE A 76 -10.21 2.69 28.03
CA PHE A 76 -8.96 3.31 28.42
C PHE A 76 -9.02 3.76 29.87
N TYR A 77 -7.99 3.43 30.63
CA TYR A 77 -7.83 3.94 31.99
C TYR A 77 -6.52 4.73 32.05
N ALA A 78 -6.66 6.06 32.12
CA ALA A 78 -5.55 6.97 32.34
C ALA A 78 -5.64 7.51 33.77
N SER A 79 -4.63 7.21 34.58
CA SER A 79 -4.53 7.64 35.97
C SER A 79 -3.08 8.02 36.25
N PRO A 80 -2.82 8.97 37.18
CA PRO A 80 -1.47 9.26 37.64
C PRO A 80 -0.71 8.04 38.19
N GLU A 81 -1.44 6.99 38.58
CA GLU A 81 -0.91 5.73 39.09
C GLU A 81 -0.37 4.81 37.99
N VAL A 82 -0.78 5.02 36.73
CA VAL A 82 -0.30 4.19 35.61
C VAL A 82 1.19 4.45 35.39
N THR A 83 1.96 3.39 35.50
CA THR A 83 3.41 3.40 35.34
C THR A 83 3.81 3.48 33.87
N LEU A 84 5.05 3.88 33.62
CA LEU A 84 5.63 3.84 32.27
C LEU A 84 5.61 2.42 31.69
N GLU A 85 5.93 1.41 32.51
CA GLU A 85 5.96 0.01 32.08
C GLU A 85 4.57 -0.48 31.63
N GLU A 86 3.52 -0.12 32.37
CA GLU A 86 2.12 -0.42 32.01
C GLU A 86 1.66 0.29 30.72
N ASP A 87 2.21 1.45 30.37
CA ASP A 87 1.97 2.06 29.06
C ASP A 87 2.77 1.37 27.95
N LEU A 88 3.98 0.92 28.24
CA LEU A 88 4.84 0.26 27.24
C LEU A 88 4.33 -1.14 26.87
N ILE A 89 3.74 -1.89 27.82
CA ILE A 89 3.28 -3.29 27.60
C ILE A 89 2.22 -3.42 26.52
N ARG A 90 1.40 -2.38 26.33
CA ARG A 90 0.28 -2.37 25.38
C ARG A 90 0.73 -2.17 23.94
N ARG A 91 2.00 -1.84 23.71
CA ARG A 91 2.53 -1.54 22.37
C ARG A 91 2.64 -2.82 21.52
N ASP A 92 2.82 -2.61 20.22
CA ASP A 92 2.87 -3.71 19.26
C ASP A 92 4.17 -4.51 19.35
N LEU A 93 5.30 -3.83 19.20
CA LEU A 93 6.63 -4.45 19.11
C LEU A 93 7.57 -3.99 20.23
N THR A 94 8.46 -4.88 20.69
CA THR A 94 9.50 -4.60 21.71
C THR A 94 10.36 -3.40 21.31
N ILE A 95 10.76 -3.32 20.03
CA ILE A 95 11.53 -2.20 19.49
C ILE A 95 10.79 -0.85 19.55
N ASN A 96 9.46 -0.86 19.74
CA ASN A 96 8.64 0.33 19.92
C ASN A 96 8.24 0.55 21.39
N ALA A 97 8.61 -0.36 22.29
CA ALA A 97 8.28 -0.38 23.70
C ALA A 97 9.47 0.08 24.57
N MET A 98 10.22 1.06 24.08
CA MET A 98 11.30 1.73 24.78
C MET A 98 10.93 3.20 25.03
N ALA A 99 11.50 3.75 26.09
CA ALA A 99 11.27 5.12 26.53
C ALA A 99 12.59 5.81 26.93
N GLU A 100 12.72 7.08 26.60
CA GLU A 100 13.93 7.87 26.86
C GLU A 100 13.55 9.18 27.56
N ASP A 101 14.25 9.52 28.64
CA ASP A 101 14.06 10.79 29.34
C ASP A 101 14.85 11.94 28.69
N ASP A 102 14.72 13.16 29.23
CA ASP A 102 15.42 14.35 28.72
C ASP A 102 16.95 14.28 28.90
N GLN A 103 17.44 13.38 29.76
CA GLN A 103 18.87 13.12 29.98
C GLN A 103 19.40 11.97 29.12
N LEU A 104 18.59 11.43 28.20
CA LEU A 104 18.89 10.29 27.34
C LEU A 104 19.06 8.96 28.11
N ASN A 105 18.54 8.86 29.33
CA ASN A 105 18.48 7.57 30.02
C ASN A 105 17.35 6.74 29.39
N LEU A 106 17.72 5.52 28.99
CA LEU A 106 16.81 4.61 28.31
C LEU A 106 16.16 3.65 29.31
N THR A 107 14.84 3.56 29.25
CA THR A 107 14.01 2.57 29.95
C THR A 107 13.50 1.57 28.93
N ASP A 108 13.90 0.31 29.09
CA ASP A 108 13.62 -0.79 28.14
C ASP A 108 13.24 -2.08 28.90
N PRO A 109 12.02 -2.14 29.47
CA PRO A 109 11.57 -3.28 30.27
C PRO A 109 11.33 -4.55 29.43
N TYR A 110 11.16 -4.42 28.12
CA TYR A 110 10.84 -5.52 27.19
C TYR A 110 11.97 -5.89 26.23
N HIS A 111 13.19 -5.44 26.53
CA HIS A 111 14.41 -5.79 25.79
C HIS A 111 14.39 -5.42 24.30
N GLY A 112 13.74 -4.31 23.96
CA GLY A 112 13.67 -3.74 22.62
C GLY A 112 15.04 -3.43 22.02
N GLN A 113 16.05 -3.04 22.81
CA GLN A 113 17.41 -2.83 22.30
C GLN A 113 18.02 -4.11 21.75
N ARG A 114 17.83 -5.22 22.47
CA ARG A 114 18.35 -6.54 22.06
C ARG A 114 17.72 -6.99 20.75
N ASP A 115 16.40 -6.84 20.62
CA ASP A 115 15.71 -7.17 19.37
C ASP A 115 16.10 -6.21 18.23
N LEU A 116 16.37 -4.93 18.54
CA LEU A 116 16.85 -3.96 17.55
C LEU A 116 18.24 -4.32 17.00
N GLU A 117 19.16 -4.71 17.87
CA GLU A 117 20.50 -5.19 17.51
C GLU A 117 20.42 -6.49 16.69
N ALA A 118 19.54 -7.40 17.10
CA ALA A 118 19.32 -8.68 16.42
C ALA A 118 18.48 -8.56 15.14
N ARG A 119 17.94 -7.39 14.82
CA ARG A 119 17.03 -7.14 13.69
C ARG A 119 15.76 -8.00 13.76
N ILE A 120 15.13 -8.04 14.92
CA ILE A 120 13.95 -8.87 15.18
C ILE A 120 12.72 -7.98 15.45
N LEU A 121 11.61 -8.28 14.79
CA LEU A 121 10.29 -7.73 15.09
C LEU A 121 9.55 -8.71 16.01
N ARG A 122 9.61 -8.44 17.32
CA ARG A 122 9.01 -9.26 18.37
C ARG A 122 7.84 -8.53 19.03
N HIS A 123 6.73 -9.22 19.28
CA HIS A 123 5.61 -8.66 20.03
C HIS A 123 5.97 -8.41 21.51
N VAL A 124 5.40 -7.38 22.12
CA VAL A 124 5.71 -7.01 23.52
C VAL A 124 5.14 -8.01 24.52
N SER A 125 3.86 -8.36 24.35
CA SER A 125 3.11 -9.15 25.33
C SER A 125 1.95 -9.91 24.67
N PRO A 126 1.36 -10.91 25.35
CA PRO A 126 0.18 -11.63 24.85
C PRO A 126 -1.02 -10.73 24.51
N ALA A 127 -1.07 -9.50 25.05
CA ALA A 127 -2.06 -8.48 24.69
C ALA A 127 -2.02 -8.10 23.19
N PHE A 128 -0.98 -8.51 22.46
CA PHE A 128 -0.96 -8.42 21.00
C PHE A 128 -2.16 -9.09 20.33
N ALA A 129 -2.69 -10.18 20.90
CA ALA A 129 -3.88 -10.84 20.37
C ALA A 129 -5.18 -10.00 20.51
N GLU A 130 -5.16 -8.89 21.26
CA GLU A 130 -6.36 -8.11 21.51
C GLU A 130 -6.78 -7.24 20.32
N ASP A 131 -5.82 -6.73 19.52
CA ASP A 131 -6.07 -5.90 18.34
C ASP A 131 -5.57 -6.56 17.05
N PRO A 132 -6.47 -7.11 16.20
CA PRO A 132 -6.09 -7.74 14.94
C PRO A 132 -5.35 -6.80 13.97
N LEU A 133 -5.42 -5.48 14.15
CA LEU A 133 -4.68 -4.52 13.32
C LEU A 133 -3.16 -4.69 13.47
N ARG A 134 -2.69 -5.26 14.59
CA ARG A 134 -1.26 -5.49 14.83
C ARG A 134 -0.64 -6.43 13.79
N VAL A 135 -1.41 -7.35 13.22
CA VAL A 135 -0.95 -8.20 12.10
C VAL A 135 -0.52 -7.34 10.90
N LEU A 136 -1.36 -6.39 10.49
CA LEU A 136 -1.06 -5.45 9.40
C LEU A 136 0.13 -4.53 9.76
N ARG A 137 0.19 -4.07 11.02
CA ARG A 137 1.28 -3.19 11.49
C ARG A 137 2.64 -3.90 11.49
N VAL A 138 2.70 -5.14 11.98
CA VAL A 138 3.94 -5.94 11.97
C VAL A 138 4.40 -6.21 10.54
N ALA A 139 3.49 -6.60 9.64
CA ALA A 139 3.82 -6.77 8.23
C ALA A 139 4.33 -5.46 7.59
N ARG A 140 3.74 -4.31 7.94
CA ARG A 140 4.23 -3.00 7.48
C ARG A 140 5.63 -2.71 8.02
N PHE A 141 5.88 -2.97 9.30
CA PHE A 141 7.23 -2.79 9.87
C PHE A 141 8.26 -3.73 9.25
N ALA A 142 7.86 -4.95 8.89
CA ALA A 142 8.71 -5.86 8.13
C ALA A 142 9.07 -5.27 6.76
N ALA A 143 8.11 -4.73 6.02
CA ALA A 143 8.37 -4.02 4.77
C ALA A 143 9.25 -2.78 4.93
N ARG A 144 9.04 -1.98 5.98
CA ARG A 144 9.83 -0.77 6.26
C ARG A 144 11.29 -1.09 6.59
N TYR A 145 11.54 -2.17 7.34
CA TYR A 145 12.86 -2.50 7.88
C TYR A 145 13.56 -3.68 7.21
N ALA A 146 12.97 -4.25 6.16
CA ALA A 146 13.56 -5.35 5.39
C ALA A 146 14.97 -5.00 4.87
N GLY A 147 15.19 -3.78 4.37
CA GLY A 147 16.50 -3.32 3.91
C GLY A 147 17.58 -3.24 5.00
N LEU A 148 17.17 -3.22 6.28
CA LEU A 148 18.07 -3.28 7.44
C LEU A 148 18.24 -4.73 7.97
N GLY A 149 17.67 -5.72 7.27
CA GLY A 149 17.75 -7.14 7.63
C GLY A 149 16.76 -7.57 8.71
N PHE A 150 15.69 -6.82 8.97
CA PHE A 150 14.72 -7.21 9.98
C PHE A 150 13.86 -8.41 9.56
N THR A 151 13.63 -9.33 10.49
CA THR A 151 12.70 -10.46 10.33
C THR A 151 11.69 -10.49 11.47
N VAL A 152 10.53 -11.10 11.25
CA VAL A 152 9.54 -11.32 12.31
C VAL A 152 9.99 -12.49 13.17
N ALA A 153 9.90 -12.36 14.50
CA ALA A 153 10.22 -13.46 15.41
C ALA A 153 9.24 -14.63 15.25
N ASP A 154 9.72 -15.87 15.39
CA ASP A 154 8.90 -17.08 15.19
C ASP A 154 7.64 -17.09 16.05
N GLU A 155 7.76 -16.75 17.34
CA GLU A 155 6.61 -16.75 18.25
C GLU A 155 5.64 -15.58 17.98
N THR A 156 6.13 -14.49 17.38
CA THR A 156 5.26 -13.42 16.86
C THR A 156 4.53 -13.88 15.61
N MET A 157 5.19 -14.68 14.77
CA MET A 157 4.59 -15.30 13.60
C MET A 157 3.47 -16.25 13.96
N ASP A 158 3.68 -17.10 14.95
CA ASP A 158 2.67 -18.03 15.45
C ASP A 158 1.45 -17.30 16.01
N LEU A 159 1.65 -16.19 16.73
CA LEU A 159 0.55 -15.38 17.22
C LEU A 159 -0.25 -14.72 16.08
N MET A 160 0.43 -14.26 15.02
CA MET A 160 -0.23 -13.73 13.82
C MET A 160 -1.02 -14.82 13.07
N ARG A 161 -0.52 -16.07 13.04
CA ARG A 161 -1.27 -17.22 12.50
C ARG A 161 -2.54 -17.49 13.30
N GLN A 162 -2.42 -17.58 14.62
CA GLN A 162 -3.57 -17.78 15.51
C GLN A 162 -4.64 -16.70 15.31
N LEU A 163 -4.24 -15.42 15.20
CA LEU A 163 -5.17 -14.33 14.92
C LEU A 163 -5.86 -14.48 13.55
N SER A 164 -5.11 -14.90 12.53
CA SER A 164 -5.65 -15.10 11.19
C SER A 164 -6.67 -16.23 11.13
N GLU A 165 -6.45 -17.30 11.91
CA GLU A 165 -7.36 -18.44 12.03
C GLU A 165 -8.57 -18.16 12.93
N SER A 166 -8.44 -17.24 13.89
CA SER A 166 -9.49 -16.95 14.89
C SER A 166 -10.76 -16.28 14.34
N GLY A 167 -10.69 -15.69 13.14
CA GLY A 167 -11.76 -14.89 12.56
C GLY A 167 -11.80 -13.42 13.02
N GLU A 168 -10.82 -12.97 13.83
CA GLU A 168 -10.75 -11.59 14.32
C GLU A 168 -10.36 -10.59 13.22
N LEU A 169 -9.63 -11.01 12.18
CA LEU A 169 -9.25 -10.14 11.06
C LEU A 169 -10.46 -9.59 10.28
N GLN A 170 -11.56 -10.36 10.21
CA GLN A 170 -12.81 -9.97 9.55
C GLN A 170 -13.54 -8.85 10.29
N ALA A 171 -13.22 -8.63 11.57
CA ALA A 171 -13.76 -7.52 12.37
C ALA A 171 -13.02 -6.19 12.14
N LEU A 172 -11.94 -6.20 11.35
CA LEU A 172 -11.22 -4.97 10.99
C LEU A 172 -12.07 -4.07 10.10
N THR A 173 -12.11 -2.78 10.43
CA THR A 173 -12.77 -1.80 9.58
C THR A 173 -11.93 -1.53 8.32
N ALA A 174 -12.62 -1.19 7.23
CA ALA A 174 -12.00 -0.88 5.95
C ALA A 174 -10.98 0.26 6.07
N GLU A 175 -11.31 1.31 6.81
CA GLU A 175 -10.49 2.51 6.96
C GLU A 175 -9.18 2.23 7.71
N ARG A 176 -9.25 1.41 8.78
CA ARG A 176 -8.05 1.02 9.55
C ARG A 176 -7.15 0.12 8.69
N SER A 177 -7.74 -0.85 8.00
CA SER A 177 -7.02 -1.76 7.12
C SER A 177 -6.34 -1.01 5.97
N TRP A 178 -7.07 -0.13 5.29
CA TRP A 178 -6.54 0.68 4.20
C TRP A 178 -5.41 1.61 4.64
N LYS A 179 -5.48 2.21 5.83
CA LYS A 179 -4.41 3.06 6.35
C LYS A 179 -3.10 2.29 6.49
N GLU A 180 -3.14 1.05 6.96
CA GLU A 180 -1.93 0.21 7.06
C GLU A 180 -1.47 -0.31 5.69
N ILE A 181 -2.40 -0.77 4.83
CA ILE A 181 -2.09 -1.26 3.47
C ILE A 181 -1.44 -0.15 2.63
N SER A 182 -2.04 1.02 2.57
CA SER A 182 -1.53 2.15 1.76
C SER A 182 -0.15 2.61 2.23
N ARG A 183 0.09 2.63 3.54
CA ARG A 183 1.43 2.94 4.09
C ARG A 183 2.44 1.85 3.75
N ALA A 184 2.08 0.58 3.95
CA ALA A 184 2.95 -0.56 3.65
C ALA A 184 3.35 -0.62 2.17
N LEU A 185 2.41 -0.34 1.27
CA LEU A 185 2.68 -0.27 -0.17
C LEU A 185 3.64 0.85 -0.53
N MET A 186 3.74 1.91 0.28
CA MET A 186 4.65 3.05 0.06
C MET A 186 6.02 2.89 0.73
N GLU A 187 6.25 1.83 1.51
CA GLU A 187 7.58 1.52 2.05
C GLU A 187 8.55 1.09 0.93
N ASP A 188 9.83 0.92 1.26
CA ASP A 188 10.86 0.55 0.28
C ASP A 188 10.78 -0.93 -0.18
N HIS A 189 10.21 -1.82 0.65
CA HIS A 189 10.05 -3.24 0.33
C HIS A 189 8.59 -3.72 0.50
N PRO A 190 7.63 -3.20 -0.28
CA PRO A 190 6.21 -3.53 -0.13
C PRO A 190 5.88 -5.00 -0.42
N GLN A 191 6.71 -5.70 -1.19
CA GLN A 191 6.59 -7.14 -1.44
C GLN A 191 6.71 -7.96 -0.14
N VAL A 192 7.52 -7.50 0.82
CA VAL A 192 7.66 -8.16 2.13
C VAL A 192 6.38 -8.06 2.95
N PHE A 193 5.62 -6.97 2.82
CA PHE A 193 4.32 -6.85 3.48
C PHE A 193 3.36 -7.95 3.01
N ILE A 194 3.25 -8.16 1.70
CA ILE A 194 2.39 -9.21 1.14
C ILE A 194 2.89 -10.60 1.55
N GLN A 195 4.20 -10.84 1.50
CA GLN A 195 4.79 -12.12 1.91
C GLN A 195 4.51 -12.45 3.38
N VAL A 196 4.73 -11.50 4.30
CA VAL A 196 4.46 -11.70 5.73
C VAL A 196 2.99 -11.98 6.00
N LEU A 197 2.07 -11.28 5.31
CA LEU A 197 0.65 -11.59 5.41
C LEU A 197 0.31 -12.99 4.89
N ARG A 198 1.01 -13.46 3.85
CA ARG A 198 0.83 -14.82 3.33
C ARG A 198 1.37 -15.86 4.31
N ASP A 199 2.57 -15.65 4.85
CA ASP A 199 3.25 -16.58 5.77
C ASP A 199 2.49 -16.79 7.08
N CYS A 200 1.69 -15.80 7.50
CA CYS A 200 0.81 -15.90 8.66
C CYS A 200 -0.64 -16.27 8.32
N GLY A 201 -0.98 -16.46 7.04
CA GLY A 201 -2.33 -16.79 6.57
C GLY A 201 -3.31 -15.61 6.52
N ALA A 202 -2.90 -14.41 6.95
CA ALA A 202 -3.73 -13.21 6.91
C ALA A 202 -4.08 -12.77 5.47
N LEU A 203 -3.21 -13.02 4.49
CA LEU A 203 -3.44 -12.61 3.10
C LEU A 203 -4.70 -13.27 2.54
N LYS A 204 -4.88 -14.57 2.78
CA LYS A 204 -6.07 -15.33 2.40
C LYS A 204 -7.37 -14.77 2.98
N VAL A 205 -7.31 -14.16 4.16
CA VAL A 205 -8.47 -13.57 4.83
C VAL A 205 -8.76 -12.16 4.32
N LEU A 206 -7.72 -11.34 4.15
CA LEU A 206 -7.85 -9.92 3.82
C LEU A 206 -7.98 -9.67 2.31
N MET A 207 -7.15 -10.33 1.51
CA MET A 207 -7.06 -10.21 0.05
C MET A 207 -7.01 -11.61 -0.60
N PRO A 208 -8.08 -12.43 -0.46
CA PRO A 208 -8.12 -13.77 -1.05
C PRO A 208 -7.83 -13.78 -2.56
N GLU A 209 -8.17 -12.71 -3.26
CA GLU A 209 -7.91 -12.56 -4.69
C GLU A 209 -6.41 -12.51 -5.01
N VAL A 210 -5.61 -11.88 -4.14
CA VAL A 210 -4.14 -11.83 -4.27
C VAL A 210 -3.55 -13.16 -3.83
N ASP A 211 -4.04 -13.75 -2.74
CA ASP A 211 -3.58 -15.05 -2.25
C ASP A 211 -3.74 -16.18 -3.29
N ALA A 212 -4.81 -16.11 -4.08
CA ALA A 212 -5.13 -17.05 -5.15
C ALA A 212 -4.18 -17.00 -6.36
N LEU A 213 -3.29 -16.00 -6.46
CA LEU A 213 -2.29 -15.94 -7.53
C LEU A 213 -1.09 -16.88 -7.29
N PHE A 214 -0.79 -17.17 -6.03
CA PHE A 214 0.34 -18.01 -5.68
C PHE A 214 0.04 -19.47 -6.00
N GLY A 215 0.96 -20.12 -6.69
CA GLY A 215 0.81 -21.47 -7.24
C GLY A 215 0.21 -21.51 -8.64
N VAL A 216 -0.25 -20.37 -9.19
CA VAL A 216 -0.81 -20.30 -10.55
C VAL A 216 0.34 -20.12 -11.55
N PRO A 217 0.61 -21.12 -12.43
CA PRO A 217 1.74 -21.10 -13.35
C PRO A 217 1.48 -20.23 -14.57
N GLN A 218 2.51 -19.52 -15.00
CA GLN A 218 2.57 -18.63 -16.16
C GLN A 218 3.48 -19.23 -17.24
N PRO A 219 3.36 -18.77 -18.51
CA PRO A 219 4.22 -19.24 -19.59
C PRO A 219 5.69 -18.86 -19.33
N GLU A 220 6.55 -19.86 -19.12
CA GLU A 220 7.98 -19.69 -18.79
C GLU A 220 8.73 -18.76 -19.76
N THR A 221 8.37 -18.79 -21.05
CA THR A 221 8.97 -17.93 -22.09
C THR A 221 8.82 -16.44 -21.82
N HIS A 222 7.79 -16.06 -21.07
CA HIS A 222 7.49 -14.67 -20.73
C HIS A 222 7.67 -14.39 -19.22
N HIS A 223 7.54 -15.42 -18.39
CA HIS A 223 7.57 -15.37 -16.93
C HIS A 223 8.48 -16.47 -16.40
N PRO A 224 9.81 -16.26 -16.36
CA PRO A 224 10.77 -17.28 -15.91
C PRO A 224 10.62 -17.67 -14.44
N GLU A 225 9.95 -16.85 -13.63
CA GLU A 225 9.52 -17.17 -12.27
C GLU A 225 8.41 -18.23 -12.21
N ILE A 226 7.68 -18.42 -13.30
CA ILE A 226 6.52 -19.31 -13.48
C ILE A 226 5.34 -18.94 -12.59
N ASP A 227 5.53 -18.61 -11.31
CA ASP A 227 4.45 -18.34 -10.37
C ASP A 227 3.89 -16.92 -10.49
N THR A 228 2.56 -16.80 -10.63
CA THR A 228 1.87 -15.49 -10.77
C THR A 228 1.94 -14.66 -9.48
N GLY A 229 1.90 -15.29 -8.31
CA GLY A 229 2.07 -14.63 -7.02
C GLY A 229 3.48 -14.07 -6.85
N LEU A 230 4.51 -14.86 -7.17
CA LEU A 230 5.90 -14.39 -7.16
C LEU A 230 6.13 -13.25 -8.15
N HIS A 231 5.56 -13.34 -9.36
CA HIS A 231 5.59 -12.23 -10.32
C HIS A 231 4.99 -10.97 -9.71
N THR A 232 3.80 -11.06 -9.11
CA THR A 232 3.14 -9.91 -8.46
C THR A 232 4.02 -9.26 -7.38
N LEU A 233 4.74 -10.06 -6.59
CA LEU A 233 5.72 -9.55 -5.61
C LEU A 233 6.87 -8.80 -6.29
N SER A 234 7.44 -9.36 -7.36
CA SER A 234 8.52 -8.72 -8.12
C SER A 234 8.07 -7.44 -8.82
N VAL A 235 6.84 -7.36 -9.34
CA VAL A 235 6.27 -6.13 -9.89
C VAL A 235 6.16 -5.04 -8.80
N LEU A 236 5.71 -5.40 -7.59
CA LEU A 236 5.66 -4.46 -6.48
C LEU A 236 7.05 -3.95 -6.08
N GLU A 237 8.04 -4.83 -6.03
CA GLU A 237 9.43 -4.47 -5.79
C GLU A 237 9.93 -3.46 -6.84
N GLN A 238 9.71 -3.72 -8.12
CA GLN A 238 10.08 -2.78 -9.19
C GLN A 238 9.39 -1.43 -9.03
N SER A 239 8.10 -1.42 -8.70
CA SER A 239 7.34 -0.18 -8.48
C SER A 239 7.92 0.65 -7.31
N ALA A 240 8.45 -0.01 -6.28
CA ALA A 240 9.08 0.65 -5.15
C ALA A 240 10.49 1.17 -5.48
N LEU A 241 11.31 0.37 -6.16
CA LEU A 241 12.64 0.76 -6.63
C LEU A 241 12.58 2.01 -7.52
N HIS A 242 11.57 2.10 -8.38
CA HIS A 242 11.34 3.25 -9.26
C HIS A 242 10.51 4.38 -8.62
N LYS A 243 10.27 4.31 -7.31
CA LYS A 243 9.58 5.35 -6.51
C LYS A 243 8.21 5.75 -7.06
N GLN A 244 7.45 4.76 -7.55
CA GLN A 244 6.13 5.01 -8.12
C GLN A 244 5.10 5.39 -7.06
N PRO A 245 4.08 6.20 -7.42
CA PRO A 245 3.05 6.64 -6.48
C PRO A 245 2.11 5.51 -6.09
N LEU A 246 1.35 5.71 -5.01
CA LEU A 246 0.41 4.73 -4.45
C LEU A 246 -0.59 4.22 -5.50
N THR A 247 -1.07 5.09 -6.39
CA THR A 247 -1.97 4.74 -7.51
C THR A 247 -1.37 3.61 -8.35
N VAL A 248 -0.12 3.77 -8.80
CA VAL A 248 0.61 2.77 -9.60
C VAL A 248 0.88 1.51 -8.79
N ARG A 249 1.36 1.62 -7.54
CA ARG A 249 1.69 0.44 -6.73
C ARG A 249 0.44 -0.41 -6.43
N TRP A 250 -0.69 0.25 -6.17
CA TRP A 250 -1.97 -0.42 -6.00
C TRP A 250 -2.44 -1.10 -7.29
N ALA A 251 -2.31 -0.43 -8.44
CA ALA A 251 -2.63 -1.04 -9.73
C ALA A 251 -1.73 -2.25 -10.05
N CYS A 252 -0.44 -2.18 -9.71
CA CYS A 252 0.52 -3.27 -9.85
C CYS A 252 0.13 -4.50 -9.00
N LEU A 253 -0.29 -4.31 -7.76
CA LEU A 253 -0.76 -5.42 -6.90
C LEU A 253 -1.95 -6.17 -7.51
N LEU A 254 -2.83 -5.47 -8.25
CA LEU A 254 -4.12 -6.01 -8.67
C LEU A 254 -4.23 -6.32 -10.17
N HIS A 255 -3.19 -6.05 -10.98
CA HIS A 255 -3.29 -6.16 -12.44
C HIS A 255 -3.65 -7.57 -12.93
N ASP A 256 -3.18 -8.58 -12.22
CA ASP A 256 -3.24 -9.99 -12.63
C ASP A 256 -4.30 -10.83 -11.90
N LEU A 257 -5.17 -10.22 -11.09
CA LEU A 257 -6.15 -10.97 -10.26
C LEU A 257 -6.99 -11.98 -11.05
N GLY A 258 -7.28 -11.71 -12.32
CA GLY A 258 -8.05 -12.62 -13.16
C GLY A 258 -7.37 -13.97 -13.41
N LYS A 259 -6.03 -14.06 -13.31
CA LYS A 259 -5.28 -15.31 -13.50
C LYS A 259 -5.63 -16.33 -12.42
N GLY A 260 -5.91 -15.87 -11.19
CA GLY A 260 -6.35 -16.71 -10.07
C GLY A 260 -7.72 -17.39 -10.27
N LEU A 261 -8.50 -16.99 -11.30
CA LEU A 261 -9.76 -17.65 -11.67
C LEU A 261 -9.61 -18.62 -12.84
N THR A 262 -8.40 -18.76 -13.41
CA THR A 262 -8.18 -19.63 -14.57
C THR A 262 -8.25 -21.09 -14.10
N PRO A 263 -9.10 -21.93 -14.71
CA PRO A 263 -9.12 -23.37 -14.42
C PRO A 263 -7.75 -24.02 -14.70
N GLU A 264 -7.38 -25.04 -13.92
CA GLU A 264 -6.08 -25.72 -14.05
C GLU A 264 -5.87 -26.33 -15.44
N GLU A 265 -6.95 -26.82 -16.07
CA GLU A 265 -6.95 -27.37 -17.42
C GLU A 265 -6.62 -26.33 -18.52
N GLU A 266 -6.72 -25.03 -18.21
CA GLU A 266 -6.41 -23.93 -19.12
C GLU A 266 -5.04 -23.29 -18.83
N TRP A 267 -4.35 -23.73 -17.78
CA TRP A 267 -3.02 -23.23 -17.46
C TRP A 267 -1.99 -23.61 -18.53
N PRO A 268 -1.01 -22.74 -18.83
CA PRO A 268 -0.76 -21.40 -18.27
C PRO A 268 -1.30 -20.25 -19.17
N ARG A 269 -2.38 -20.46 -19.94
CA ARG A 269 -2.78 -19.53 -21.02
C ARG A 269 -3.54 -18.29 -20.52
N HIS A 270 -4.29 -18.40 -19.43
CA HIS A 270 -5.04 -17.31 -18.78
C HIS A 270 -5.85 -16.45 -19.75
N ILE A 271 -6.70 -17.10 -20.55
CA ILE A 271 -7.45 -16.42 -21.61
C ILE A 271 -8.42 -15.40 -20.98
N ALA A 272 -8.35 -14.15 -21.46
CA ALA A 272 -9.23 -13.05 -21.03
C ALA A 272 -9.20 -12.71 -19.53
N HIS A 273 -8.09 -13.00 -18.84
CA HIS A 273 -7.91 -12.68 -17.42
C HIS A 273 -8.07 -11.18 -17.13
N GLU A 274 -7.79 -10.31 -18.11
CA GLU A 274 -7.97 -8.87 -18.01
C GLU A 274 -9.44 -8.49 -17.80
N HIS A 275 -10.37 -9.27 -18.36
CA HIS A 275 -11.81 -9.05 -18.21
C HIS A 275 -12.37 -9.74 -16.96
N THR A 276 -11.98 -11.00 -16.70
CA THR A 276 -12.46 -11.74 -15.53
C THR A 276 -11.96 -11.11 -14.23
N GLY A 277 -10.76 -10.53 -14.23
CA GLY A 277 -10.17 -9.83 -13.10
C GLY A 277 -10.92 -8.57 -12.68
N LEU A 278 -11.69 -7.90 -13.55
CA LEU A 278 -12.35 -6.64 -13.22
C LEU A 278 -13.32 -6.74 -12.05
N LYS A 279 -14.02 -7.88 -11.91
CA LYS A 279 -14.92 -8.11 -10.76
C LYS A 279 -14.14 -8.23 -9.46
N LEU A 280 -12.99 -8.91 -9.50
CA LEU A 280 -12.09 -9.07 -8.35
C LEU A 280 -11.48 -7.72 -7.93
N ILE A 281 -10.97 -6.95 -8.89
CA ILE A 281 -10.42 -5.61 -8.64
C ILE A 281 -11.47 -4.71 -7.98
N LYS A 282 -12.73 -4.73 -8.46
CA LYS A 282 -13.83 -3.99 -7.82
C LYS A 282 -14.08 -4.45 -6.38
N ALA A 283 -14.15 -5.76 -6.15
CA ALA A 283 -14.40 -6.32 -4.83
C ALA A 283 -13.33 -5.92 -3.80
N VAL A 284 -12.04 -6.00 -4.17
CA VAL A 284 -10.94 -5.57 -3.28
C VAL A 284 -11.02 -4.06 -3.00
N ASN A 285 -11.28 -3.25 -4.03
CA ASN A 285 -11.41 -1.80 -3.89
C ASN A 285 -12.57 -1.39 -2.97
N GLU A 286 -13.72 -2.06 -3.08
CA GLU A 286 -14.90 -1.84 -2.25
C GLU A 286 -14.65 -2.28 -0.80
N ARG A 287 -14.01 -3.45 -0.61
CA ARG A 287 -13.68 -4.01 0.72
C ARG A 287 -12.86 -3.05 1.57
N PHE A 288 -11.87 -2.39 0.97
CA PHE A 288 -10.98 -1.46 1.67
C PHE A 288 -11.37 0.01 1.53
N LYS A 289 -12.48 0.32 0.84
CA LYS A 289 -12.90 1.71 0.53
C LYS A 289 -11.75 2.55 -0.02
N VAL A 290 -11.03 1.98 -0.98
CA VAL A 290 -9.83 2.57 -1.60
C VAL A 290 -10.15 3.96 -2.19
N PRO A 291 -9.24 4.96 -2.15
CA PRO A 291 -9.41 6.24 -2.82
C PRO A 291 -9.71 6.10 -4.32
N LYS A 292 -10.57 6.99 -4.83
CA LYS A 292 -11.17 6.84 -6.16
C LYS A 292 -10.15 6.79 -7.30
N ASP A 293 -9.09 7.57 -7.20
CA ASP A 293 -7.97 7.60 -8.14
C ASP A 293 -7.26 6.24 -8.25
N CYS A 294 -6.93 5.62 -7.10
CA CYS A 294 -6.34 4.29 -7.04
C CYS A 294 -7.28 3.23 -7.63
N GLN A 295 -8.58 3.28 -7.32
CA GLN A 295 -9.56 2.36 -7.88
C GLN A 295 -9.65 2.45 -9.41
N GLU A 296 -9.74 3.68 -9.93
CA GLU A 296 -9.89 3.94 -11.36
C GLU A 296 -8.65 3.46 -12.13
N LEU A 297 -7.43 3.75 -11.63
CA LEU A 297 -6.22 3.28 -12.28
C LEU A 297 -6.09 1.75 -12.22
N ALA A 298 -6.36 1.13 -11.08
CA ALA A 298 -6.28 -0.33 -10.95
C ALA A 298 -7.22 -1.06 -11.94
N LEU A 299 -8.44 -0.56 -12.14
CA LEU A 299 -9.36 -1.11 -13.13
C LEU A 299 -8.85 -0.97 -14.56
N LEU A 300 -8.30 0.20 -14.90
CA LEU A 300 -7.77 0.45 -16.23
C LEU A 300 -6.52 -0.37 -16.52
N VAL A 301 -5.60 -0.48 -15.56
CA VAL A 301 -4.40 -1.33 -15.68
C VAL A 301 -4.81 -2.80 -15.80
N GLY A 302 -5.67 -3.31 -14.91
CA GLY A 302 -6.16 -4.69 -14.99
C GLY A 302 -6.79 -5.01 -16.35
N GLN A 303 -7.56 -4.08 -16.92
CA GLN A 303 -8.20 -4.25 -18.23
C GLN A 303 -7.23 -4.18 -19.42
N TYR A 304 -6.20 -3.32 -19.36
CA TYR A 304 -5.44 -2.92 -20.54
C TYR A 304 -3.94 -3.19 -20.47
N HIS A 305 -3.38 -3.75 -19.40
CA HIS A 305 -1.93 -3.95 -19.28
C HIS A 305 -1.35 -4.80 -20.43
N THR A 306 -2.07 -5.83 -20.90
CA THR A 306 -1.67 -6.62 -22.08
C THR A 306 -1.70 -5.81 -23.38
N HIS A 307 -2.59 -4.82 -23.51
CA HIS A 307 -2.56 -3.86 -24.62
C HIS A 307 -1.33 -2.97 -24.51
N GLY A 308 -0.91 -2.59 -23.30
CA GLY A 308 0.35 -1.91 -23.04
C GLY A 308 1.54 -2.70 -23.56
N HIS A 309 1.65 -3.98 -23.18
CA HIS A 309 2.74 -4.87 -23.63
C HIS A 309 2.77 -5.08 -25.14
N ARG A 310 1.59 -5.06 -25.77
CA ARG A 310 1.43 -5.29 -27.21
C ARG A 310 1.20 -4.01 -28.00
N ALA A 311 1.54 -2.85 -27.44
CA ALA A 311 1.19 -1.55 -28.02
C ALA A 311 1.57 -1.39 -29.49
N LEU A 312 2.77 -1.85 -29.86
CA LEU A 312 3.33 -1.79 -31.22
C LEU A 312 2.52 -2.64 -32.23
N GLU A 313 1.83 -3.68 -31.76
CA GLU A 313 1.01 -4.60 -32.58
C GLU A 313 -0.42 -4.10 -32.76
N LEU A 314 -0.87 -3.12 -31.96
CA LEU A 314 -2.25 -2.68 -31.98
C LEU A 314 -2.62 -2.01 -33.31
N LYS A 315 -3.89 -2.18 -33.70
CA LYS A 315 -4.51 -1.39 -34.78
C LYS A 315 -4.68 0.05 -34.29
N ALA A 316 -4.58 1.02 -35.21
CA ALA A 316 -4.79 2.43 -34.88
C ALA A 316 -6.16 2.71 -34.23
N SER A 317 -7.20 1.94 -34.58
CA SER A 317 -8.52 2.03 -33.95
C SER A 317 -8.51 1.55 -32.50
N THR A 318 -7.83 0.44 -32.21
CA THR A 318 -7.68 -0.09 -30.85
C THR A 318 -6.83 0.84 -29.98
N LEU A 319 -5.78 1.43 -30.57
CA LEU A 319 -4.99 2.46 -29.90
C LEU A 319 -5.83 3.70 -29.59
N LEU A 320 -6.68 4.14 -30.51
CA LEU A 320 -7.61 5.25 -30.25
C LEU A 320 -8.59 4.94 -29.12
N GLU A 321 -9.16 3.73 -29.09
CA GLU A 321 -10.06 3.28 -28.02
C GLU A 321 -9.35 3.25 -26.67
N LEU A 322 -8.12 2.72 -26.61
CA LEU A 322 -7.28 2.76 -25.42
C LEU A 322 -7.10 4.21 -24.92
N LEU A 323 -6.64 5.11 -25.78
CA LEU A 323 -6.45 6.53 -25.42
C LEU A 323 -7.75 7.21 -24.96
N GLN A 324 -8.91 6.80 -25.50
CA GLN A 324 -10.23 7.29 -25.07
C GLN A 324 -10.61 6.76 -23.67
N SER A 325 -10.39 5.47 -23.39
CA SER A 325 -10.64 4.87 -22.08
C SER A 325 -9.84 5.54 -20.95
N PHE A 326 -8.63 6.02 -21.26
CA PHE A 326 -7.79 6.75 -20.32
C PHE A 326 -8.08 8.25 -20.25
N ASP A 327 -8.98 8.77 -21.09
CA ASP A 327 -9.35 10.18 -21.13
C ASP A 327 -8.14 11.12 -21.26
N ILE A 328 -7.20 10.80 -22.16
CA ILE A 328 -5.92 11.50 -22.29
C ILE A 328 -6.02 13.01 -22.57
N TYR A 329 -7.19 13.47 -23.00
CA TYR A 329 -7.43 14.87 -23.32
C TYR A 329 -7.69 15.72 -22.07
N ARG A 330 -8.27 15.11 -21.01
CA ARG A 330 -8.59 15.78 -19.75
C ARG A 330 -7.73 15.31 -18.59
N ARG A 331 -7.25 14.06 -18.62
CA ARG A 331 -6.48 13.41 -17.55
C ARG A 331 -5.23 12.69 -18.08
N PRO A 332 -4.31 13.39 -18.78
CA PRO A 332 -3.14 12.75 -19.40
C PRO A 332 -2.22 12.03 -18.40
N GLN A 333 -2.16 12.49 -17.14
CA GLN A 333 -1.33 11.90 -16.10
C GLN A 333 -1.70 10.43 -15.81
N ARG A 334 -2.99 10.08 -15.92
CA ARG A 334 -3.46 8.71 -15.70
C ARG A 334 -2.91 7.72 -16.72
N PHE A 335 -2.75 8.19 -17.96
CA PHE A 335 -2.18 7.36 -19.01
C PHE A 335 -0.67 7.17 -18.83
N GLU A 336 0.03 8.20 -18.31
CA GLU A 336 1.43 8.07 -17.91
C GLU A 336 1.59 7.06 -16.78
N GLU A 337 0.75 7.11 -15.74
CA GLU A 337 0.76 6.13 -14.65
C GLU A 337 0.48 4.70 -15.15
N PHE A 338 -0.40 4.54 -16.15
CA PHE A 338 -0.63 3.25 -16.81
C PHE A 338 0.59 2.73 -17.55
N ILE A 339 1.26 3.58 -18.33
CA ILE A 339 2.49 3.21 -19.06
C ILE A 339 3.54 2.73 -18.08
N VAL A 340 3.75 3.48 -17.00
CA VAL A 340 4.68 3.14 -15.93
C VAL A 340 4.29 1.82 -15.24
N ALA A 341 3.01 1.59 -14.95
CA ALA A 341 2.56 0.33 -14.35
C ALA A 341 2.89 -0.87 -15.24
N CYS A 342 2.67 -0.74 -16.55
CA CYS A 342 3.03 -1.78 -17.52
C CYS A 342 4.55 -1.99 -17.62
N GLU A 343 5.34 -0.92 -17.48
CA GLU A 343 6.80 -1.01 -17.42
C GLU A 343 7.28 -1.74 -16.16
N MET A 344 6.67 -1.48 -15.00
CA MET A 344 6.97 -2.22 -13.76
C MET A 344 6.61 -3.69 -13.87
N ASP A 345 5.47 -4.01 -14.52
CA ASP A 345 5.09 -5.39 -14.83
C ASP A 345 6.13 -6.07 -15.74
N ALA A 346 6.57 -5.39 -16.81
CA ALA A 346 7.59 -5.92 -17.70
C ALA A 346 8.95 -6.15 -17.00
N ARG A 347 9.36 -5.25 -16.10
CA ARG A 347 10.58 -5.37 -15.31
C ARG A 347 10.44 -6.31 -14.11
N GLY A 348 9.23 -6.67 -13.69
CA GLY A 348 8.98 -7.61 -12.60
C GLY A 348 9.30 -9.06 -12.97
N ARG A 349 9.52 -9.35 -14.25
CA ARG A 349 9.84 -10.70 -14.75
C ARG A 349 11.28 -11.05 -14.40
N LYS A 350 11.49 -12.26 -13.87
CA LYS A 350 12.80 -12.71 -13.38
C LYS A 350 13.87 -12.64 -14.47
N GLY A 351 15.00 -11.99 -14.17
CA GLY A 351 16.12 -11.80 -15.08
C GLY A 351 15.92 -10.70 -16.14
N LEU A 352 14.79 -9.98 -16.09
CA LEU A 352 14.44 -8.89 -17.01
C LEU A 352 14.25 -7.55 -16.27
N GLU A 353 14.82 -7.42 -15.08
CA GLU A 353 14.64 -6.26 -14.18
C GLU A 353 15.12 -4.95 -14.80
N GLN A 354 16.08 -5.02 -15.73
CA GLN A 354 16.65 -3.87 -16.43
C GLN A 354 16.22 -3.80 -17.92
N ARG A 355 15.19 -4.55 -18.30
CA ARG A 355 14.72 -4.60 -19.68
C ARG A 355 14.20 -3.23 -20.13
N SER A 356 14.57 -2.83 -21.35
CA SER A 356 13.97 -1.69 -22.03
C SER A 356 12.49 -1.94 -22.34
N TYR A 357 11.65 -0.92 -22.16
CA TYR A 357 10.21 -0.99 -22.46
C TYR A 357 9.83 0.01 -23.57
N PRO A 358 10.18 -0.25 -24.86
CA PRO A 358 9.94 0.69 -25.97
C PRO A 358 8.46 1.02 -26.20
N GLN A 359 7.55 0.16 -25.72
CA GLN A 359 6.12 0.41 -25.69
C GLN A 359 5.78 1.72 -24.97
N ALA A 360 6.55 2.11 -23.96
CA ALA A 360 6.34 3.36 -23.24
C ALA A 360 6.42 4.57 -24.18
N ASP A 361 7.53 4.70 -24.91
CA ASP A 361 7.75 5.83 -25.81
C ASP A 361 6.78 5.81 -27.00
N TYR A 362 6.45 4.62 -27.49
CA TYR A 362 5.42 4.44 -28.52
C TYR A 362 4.05 4.94 -28.05
N LEU A 363 3.62 4.55 -26.83
CA LEU A 363 2.33 4.99 -26.28
C LEU A 363 2.31 6.49 -26.00
N ARG A 364 3.40 7.06 -25.47
CA ARG A 364 3.52 8.52 -25.27
C ARG A 364 3.43 9.28 -26.59
N GLY A 365 4.14 8.83 -27.62
CA GLY A 365 4.10 9.43 -28.96
C GLY A 365 2.72 9.34 -29.59
N ALA A 366 2.06 8.18 -29.48
CA ALA A 366 0.67 8.01 -29.94
C ALA A 366 -0.31 8.96 -29.23
N ALA A 367 -0.19 9.10 -27.90
CA ALA A 367 -1.00 10.02 -27.13
C ALA A 367 -0.75 11.48 -27.55
N GLN A 368 0.50 11.86 -27.81
CA GLN A 368 0.85 13.18 -28.33
C GLN A 368 0.24 13.42 -29.71
N ALA A 369 0.37 12.47 -30.64
CA ALA A 369 -0.20 12.58 -31.99
C ALA A 369 -1.73 12.76 -31.95
N ALA A 370 -2.43 12.01 -31.10
CA ALA A 370 -3.88 12.15 -30.94
C ALA A 370 -4.29 13.49 -30.29
N ARG A 371 -3.51 13.98 -29.31
CA ARG A 371 -3.76 15.27 -28.64
C ARG A 371 -3.46 16.48 -29.51
N ALA A 372 -2.54 16.36 -30.48
CA ALA A 372 -2.20 17.43 -31.40
C ALA A 372 -3.32 17.76 -32.41
N VAL A 373 -4.34 16.91 -32.53
CA VAL A 373 -5.49 17.17 -33.42
C VAL A 373 -6.29 18.37 -32.90
N ALA A 374 -6.21 19.48 -33.64
CA ALA A 374 -6.86 20.73 -33.31
C ALA A 374 -8.38 20.67 -33.56
N VAL A 375 -9.14 21.27 -32.63
CA VAL A 375 -10.61 21.38 -32.75
C VAL A 375 -11.01 22.52 -33.69
N GLN A 376 -10.21 23.59 -33.74
CA GLN A 376 -10.53 24.83 -34.45
C GLN A 376 -10.82 24.63 -35.96
N PRO A 377 -10.03 23.88 -36.74
CA PRO A 377 -10.31 23.65 -38.16
C PRO A 377 -11.63 22.92 -38.41
N LEU A 378 -12.09 22.11 -37.47
CA LEU A 378 -13.36 21.37 -37.58
C LEU A 378 -14.56 22.27 -37.27
N LEU A 379 -14.41 23.21 -36.33
CA LEU A 379 -15.41 24.24 -36.07
C LEU A 379 -15.59 25.17 -37.28
N GLU A 380 -14.49 25.53 -37.95
CA GLU A 380 -14.49 26.34 -39.18
C GLU A 380 -15.15 25.63 -40.36
N GLN A 381 -15.07 24.29 -40.40
CA GLN A 381 -15.82 23.44 -41.34
C GLN A 381 -17.31 23.29 -40.98
N GLY A 382 -17.76 23.90 -39.88
CA GLY A 382 -19.17 23.94 -39.48
C GLY A 382 -19.62 22.79 -38.56
N PHE A 383 -18.74 21.87 -38.17
CA PHE A 383 -19.10 20.77 -37.27
C PHE A 383 -19.46 21.28 -35.86
N LYS A 384 -20.56 20.76 -35.29
CA LYS A 384 -21.04 21.12 -33.94
C LYS A 384 -21.58 19.90 -33.19
N GLY A 385 -21.62 19.99 -31.86
CA GLY A 385 -22.26 18.97 -31.01
C GLY A 385 -21.71 17.55 -31.26
N PRO A 386 -22.57 16.52 -31.39
CA PRO A 386 -22.15 15.15 -31.65
C PRO A 386 -21.32 14.98 -32.93
N GLU A 387 -21.61 15.76 -33.98
CA GLU A 387 -20.90 15.67 -35.27
C GLU A 387 -19.44 16.13 -35.16
N LEU A 388 -19.17 17.11 -34.28
CA LEU A 388 -17.81 17.54 -33.95
C LEU A 388 -17.03 16.42 -33.24
N GLY A 389 -17.68 15.68 -32.35
CA GLY A 389 -17.09 14.53 -31.67
C GLY A 389 -16.66 13.43 -32.66
N GLU A 390 -17.53 13.08 -33.60
CA GLU A 390 -17.23 12.11 -34.66
C GLU A 390 -16.15 12.60 -35.62
N ALA A 391 -16.17 13.89 -35.99
CA ALA A 391 -15.11 14.49 -36.81
C ALA A 391 -13.75 14.43 -36.11
N LEU A 392 -13.68 14.80 -34.82
CA LEU A 392 -12.47 14.69 -34.00
C LEU A 392 -11.98 13.24 -33.93
N LYS A 393 -12.88 12.28 -33.73
CA LYS A 393 -12.53 10.86 -33.69
C LYS A 393 -11.90 10.40 -35.00
N ARG A 394 -12.46 10.80 -36.15
CA ARG A 394 -11.90 10.49 -37.47
C ARG A 394 -10.51 11.09 -37.69
N GLU A 395 -10.32 12.36 -37.34
CA GLU A 395 -9.01 13.02 -37.51
C GLU A 395 -7.95 12.44 -36.58
N ARG A 396 -8.31 12.11 -35.33
CA ARG A 396 -7.43 11.40 -34.40
C ARG A 396 -7.05 10.01 -34.89
N LEU A 397 -7.99 9.28 -35.47
CA LEU A 397 -7.69 7.99 -36.10
C LEU A 397 -6.72 8.14 -37.27
N LYS A 398 -6.86 9.16 -38.11
CA LYS A 398 -5.91 9.45 -39.19
C LYS A 398 -4.53 9.79 -38.64
N ALA A 399 -4.44 10.66 -37.62
CA ALA A 399 -3.17 11.01 -36.98
C ALA A 399 -2.46 9.79 -36.40
N LEU A 400 -3.19 8.87 -35.77
CA LEU A 400 -2.63 7.63 -35.23
C LEU A 400 -2.17 6.65 -36.31
N LYS A 401 -2.86 6.57 -37.46
CA LYS A 401 -2.38 5.80 -38.61
C LYS A 401 -1.05 6.34 -39.12
N ILE A 402 -0.97 7.65 -39.34
CA ILE A 402 0.26 8.33 -39.76
C ILE A 402 1.39 8.11 -38.74
N TYR A 403 1.09 8.24 -37.44
CA TYR A 403 2.08 7.98 -36.40
C TYR A 403 2.61 6.55 -36.46
N LYS A 404 1.72 5.55 -36.56
CA LYS A 404 2.10 4.13 -36.63
C LYS A 404 2.92 3.80 -37.89
N ASP A 405 2.63 4.42 -39.03
CA ASP A 405 3.37 4.18 -40.27
C ASP A 405 4.81 4.75 -40.21
N ASN A 406 5.10 5.66 -39.27
CA ASN A 406 6.39 6.36 -39.12
C ASN A 406 7.19 5.93 -37.88
N ALA A 407 6.62 5.09 -37.01
CA ALA A 407 7.21 4.63 -35.75
C ALA A 407 7.70 3.19 -35.89
#